data_AF-A0A2S9GDS3-F1
#
_entry.id   AF-A0A2S9GDS3-F1
#
_cell.length_a   1.000
_cell.length_b   1.000
_cell.length_c   1.000
_cell.angle_alpha   90.00
_cell.angle_beta   90.00
_cell.angle_gamma   90.00
#
_symmetry.space_group_name_H-M   'P 1'
#
loop_
_entity.id
_entity.type
_entity.pdbx_description
1 polymer ?
#
loop_
_entity_poly.entity_id
_entity_poly.type
_entity_poly.pdbx_seq_one_letter_code
_entity_poly.pdbx_strand_id
1 'polypeptide(L)' 'MASTITPTESTTATLIAQLRTVLDLTPTEIQVAETRVAQARTDAVRRELTQNAENARLRATTIEKTIRD' A
#
# COMPACT_ATOMS: atom_id res chain seq x y z
N MET A 1 -5.14 10.41 -37.12
CA MET A 1 -4.35 11.31 -36.26
C MET A 1 -3.96 10.51 -35.03
N ALA A 2 -2.68 10.18 -34.85
CA ALA A 2 -2.22 9.40 -33.71
C ALA A 2 -2.01 10.36 -32.52
N SER A 3 -2.70 10.12 -31.42
CA SER A 3 -2.53 10.88 -30.18
C SER A 3 -1.18 10.52 -29.58
N THR A 4 -0.21 11.43 -29.64
CA THR A 4 1.13 11.23 -29.07
C THR A 4 1.08 11.47 -27.57
N ILE A 5 1.27 10.40 -26.79
CA ILE A 5 1.38 10.47 -25.33
C ILE A 5 2.65 11.27 -24.98
N THR A 6 2.53 12.29 -24.14
CA THR A 6 3.67 13.10 -23.71
C THR A 6 4.50 12.36 -22.63
N PRO A 7 5.81 12.65 -22.47
CA PRO A 7 6.65 11.98 -21.48
C PRO A 7 6.12 12.05 -20.04
N THR A 8 5.46 13.15 -19.68
CA THR A 8 4.85 13.36 -18.36
C THR A 8 3.61 12.47 -18.15
N GLU A 9 2.76 12.32 -19.16
CA GLU A 9 1.60 11.41 -19.12
C GLU A 9 2.04 9.95 -19.00
N SER A 10 3.09 9.56 -19.72
CA SER A 10 3.70 8.23 -19.62
C SER A 10 4.27 7.96 -18.21
N THR A 11 4.92 8.96 -17.61
CA THR A 11 5.43 8.87 -16.23
C THR A 11 4.28 8.74 -15.22
N THR A 12 3.22 9.52 -15.39
CA THR A 12 2.02 9.46 -14.53
C THR A 12 1.35 8.09 -14.61
N ALA A 13 1.18 7.53 -15.82
CA ALA A 13 0.65 6.19 -16.01
C ALA A 13 1.51 5.11 -15.33
N THR A 14 2.84 5.26 -15.40
CA THR A 14 3.79 4.37 -14.73
C THR A 14 3.66 4.44 -13.21
N LEU A 15 3.56 5.65 -12.64
CA LEU A 15 3.38 5.84 -11.20
C LEU A 15 2.04 5.26 -10.72
N ILE A 16 0.95 5.45 -11.47
CA ILE A 16 -0.35 4.84 -11.16
C ILE A 16 -0.25 3.31 -11.15
N ALA A 17 0.46 2.71 -12.11
CA ALA A 17 0.67 1.27 -12.14
C ALA A 17 1.45 0.78 -10.91
N GLN A 18 2.51 1.50 -10.51
CA GLN A 18 3.29 1.18 -9.31
C GLN A 18 2.45 1.32 -8.03
N LEU A 19 1.63 2.37 -7.92
CA LEU A 19 0.73 2.57 -6.79
C LEU A 19 -0.30 1.44 -6.69
N ARG A 20 -0.85 0.97 -7.81
CA ARG A 20 -1.72 -0.22 -7.84
C ARG A 20 -1.00 -1.47 -7.35
N THR A 21 0.23 -1.70 -7.79
CA THR A 21 1.03 -2.83 -7.28
C THR A 21 1.24 -2.75 -5.76
N VAL A 22 1.54 -1.56 -5.23
CA VAL A 22 1.67 -1.37 -3.76
C VAL A 22 0.34 -1.61 -3.06
N LEU A 23 -0.77 -1.14 -3.62
CA LEU A 23 -2.11 -1.38 -3.10
C LEU A 23 -2.44 -2.88 -3.07
N ASP A 24 -2.13 -3.62 -4.13
CA ASP A 24 -2.39 -5.07 -4.22
C ASP A 24 -1.57 -5.88 -3.20
N LEU A 25 -0.36 -5.42 -2.86
CA LEU A 25 0.50 -6.06 -1.86
C LEU A 25 0.14 -5.70 -0.41
N THR A 26 -0.51 -4.54 -0.20
CA THR A 26 -0.83 -4.01 1.14
C THR A 26 -1.72 -4.95 1.98
N PRO A 27 -2.75 -5.63 1.44
CA PRO A 27 -3.51 -6.64 2.17
C PRO A 27 -2.66 -7.79 2.74
N THR A 28 -1.65 -8.23 2.00
CA THR A 28 -0.73 -9.28 2.45
C THR A 28 0.10 -8.81 3.65
N GLU A 29 0.57 -7.55 3.63
CA GLU A 29 1.28 -6.96 4.77
C GLU A 29 0.41 -6.92 6.03
N ILE A 30 -0.87 -6.56 5.90
CA ILE A 30 -1.84 -6.56 6.99
C ILE A 30 -2.01 -7.98 7.56
N GLN A 31 -2.25 -8.98 6.72
CA GLN A 31 -2.45 -10.36 7.16
C GLN A 31 -1.22 -10.93 7.86
N VAL A 32 -0.02 -10.65 7.35
CA VAL A 32 1.24 -11.07 7.98
C VAL A 32 1.41 -10.38 9.34
N ALA A 33 1.13 -9.08 9.44
CA ALA A 33 1.21 -8.35 10.71
C ALA A 33 0.23 -8.91 11.75
N GLU A 34 -1.04 -9.11 11.38
CA GLU A 34 -2.08 -9.68 12.26
C GLU A 34 -1.73 -11.10 12.72
N THR A 35 -1.23 -11.94 11.82
CA THR A 35 -0.77 -13.30 12.17
C THR A 35 0.38 -13.22 13.18
N ARG A 36 1.32 -12.30 12.98
CA ARG A 36 2.47 -12.14 13.89
C ARG A 36 2.08 -11.50 15.23
N VAL A 37 1.03 -10.68 15.30
CA VAL A 37 0.47 -10.18 16.57
C VAL A 37 0.07 -11.34 17.47
N ALA A 38 -0.61 -12.36 16.92
CA ALA A 38 -1.00 -13.56 17.66
C ALA A 38 0.21 -14.40 18.13
N GLN A 39 1.34 -14.31 17.42
CA GLN A 39 2.58 -15.01 17.74
C GLN A 39 3.54 -14.19 18.62
N ALA A 40 3.22 -12.92 18.91
CA ALA A 40 4.13 -12.01 19.59
C ALA A 40 4.37 -12.43 21.05
N ARG A 41 5.65 -12.61 21.40
CA ARG A 41 6.10 -13.03 22.74
C ARG A 41 6.28 -11.88 23.73
N THR A 42 6.27 -10.64 23.26
CA THR A 42 6.43 -9.44 24.08
C THR A 42 5.40 -8.39 23.69
N ASP A 43 5.02 -7.55 24.65
CA ASP A 43 4.07 -6.46 24.41
C ASP A 43 4.62 -5.39 23.47
N ALA A 44 5.94 -5.16 23.50
CA ALA A 44 6.61 -4.25 22.58
C ALA A 44 6.44 -4.71 21.12
N VAL A 45 6.75 -5.98 20.83
CA VAL A 45 6.59 -6.54 19.48
C VAL A 45 5.12 -6.58 19.07
N ARG A 46 4.21 -6.91 19.99
CA ARG A 46 2.77 -6.89 19.73
C ARG A 46 2.31 -5.50 19.28
N ARG A 47 2.71 -4.45 20.02
CA ARG A 47 2.36 -3.06 19.72
C ARG A 47 2.89 -2.63 18.36
N GLU A 48 4.14 -2.94 18.04
CA GLU A 48 4.74 -2.60 16.74
C GLU A 48 3.99 -3.24 15.57
N LEU A 49 3.62 -4.51 15.71
CA LEU A 49 2.89 -5.23 14.66
C LEU A 49 1.45 -4.73 14.51
N THR A 50 0.77 -4.38 15.60
CA THR A 50 -0.53 -3.72 15.55
C THR A 50 -0.44 -2.38 14.82
N GLN A 51 0.57 -1.56 15.14
CA GLN A 51 0.79 -0.29 14.47
C GLN A 51 1.11 -0.48 12.98
N ASN A 52 1.86 -1.53 12.63
CA ASN A 52 2.16 -1.86 11.24
C ASN A 52 0.87 -2.15 10.44
N ALA A 53 -0.03 -2.99 10.99
CA ALA A 53 -1.32 -3.27 10.37
C ALA A 53 -2.18 -2.00 10.20
N GLU A 54 -2.22 -1.12 11.21
CA GLU A 54 -2.93 0.16 11.13
C GLU A 54 -2.36 1.09 10.06
N ASN A 55 -1.02 1.22 10.00
CA ASN A 55 -0.34 2.03 9.01
C ASN A 55 -0.60 1.50 7.59
N ALA A 56 -0.62 0.18 7.41
CA ALA A 56 -0.93 -0.45 6.13
C ALA A 56 -2.38 -0.14 5.69
N ARG A 57 -3.36 -0.17 6.61
CA ARG A 57 -4.75 0.24 6.30
C ARG A 57 -4.85 1.71 5.89
N LEU A 58 -4.13 2.60 6.57
CA LEU A 58 -4.06 4.01 6.21
C LEU A 58 -3.41 4.21 4.83
N ARG A 59 -2.32 3.48 4.55
CA ARG A 59 -1.64 3.50 3.25
C ARG A 59 -2.58 3.07 2.13
N ALA A 60 -3.33 1.97 2.30
CA ALA A 60 -4.30 1.51 1.31
C ALA A 60 -5.34 2.61 0.96
N THR A 61 -5.95 3.20 1.99
CA THR A 61 -6.93 4.28 1.82
C THR A 61 -6.33 5.50 1.13
N THR A 62 -5.08 5.85 1.44
CA THR A 62 -4.39 6.99 0.85
C THR A 62 -4.10 6.74 -0.63
N ILE A 63 -3.55 5.57 -0.96
CA ILE A 63 -3.23 5.18 -2.33
C ILE A 63 -4.50 5.12 -3.20
N GLU A 64 -5.58 4.53 -2.69
CA GLU A 64 -6.86 4.47 -3.42
C GLU A 64 -7.42 5.86 -3.75
N LYS A 65 -7.26 6.83 -2.84
CA LYS A 65 -7.65 8.23 -3.10
C LYS A 65 -6.75 8.84 -4.17
N THR A 66 -5.43 8.73 -4.02
CA THR A 66 -4.46 9.26 -4.99
C THR A 66 -4.61 8.69 -6.40
N ILE A 67 -5.04 7.43 -6.57
CA ILE A 67 -5.28 6.85 -7.90
C ILE A 67 -6.57 7.40 -8.55
N ARG A 68 -7.54 7.86 -7.75
CA ARG A 68 -8.83 8.38 -8.22
C ARG A 68 -8.82 9.88 -8.52
N ASP A 69 -7.93 10.63 -7.86
CA ASP A 69 -7.71 12.06 -8.06
C ASP A 69 -7.01 12.35 -9.41
#